data_AF-A0A090TJS7-F1
#
_entry.id   AF-A0A090TJS7-F1
#
_cell.length_a   1.000
_cell.length_b   1.000
_cell.length_c   1.000
_cell.angle_alpha   90.00
_cell.angle_beta   90.00
_cell.angle_gamma   90.00
#
_symmetry.space_group_name_H-M   'P 1'
#
loop_
_entity.id
_entity.type
_entity.pdbx_description
1 polymer ?
#
loop_
_entity_poly.entity_id
_entity_poly.type
_entity_poly.pdbx_seq_one_letter_code
_entity_poly.pdbx_strand_id
1 'polypeptide(L)'
;MAKATIADVAKHCGVSTATVSMVLTNKGRISSATRERVLEAVKELGYVYNQAAANLRHKRSNLVGLVTPDITNPFFSEMIAGLSHYLEEQDSLLFLANAEESVERQSKFIDSLLSQNAGGVVMCLRWKRIWTFWRQYKAEGFRSYWLFGLLERINLISLAPITLWVCS
;
A
#
# COMPACT_ATOMS: atom_id res chain seq x y z
N MET A 1 -0.31 31.47 11.00
CA MET A 1 -1.55 30.93 11.60
C MET A 1 -1.31 29.47 11.95
N ALA A 2 -1.65 29.04 13.16
CA ALA A 2 -1.45 27.65 13.57
C ALA A 2 -2.36 26.73 12.74
N LYS A 3 -1.78 25.70 12.12
CA LYS A 3 -2.51 24.73 11.31
C LYS A 3 -3.33 23.86 12.26
N ALA A 4 -4.65 23.78 12.05
CA ALA A 4 -5.53 22.96 12.87
C ALA A 4 -5.01 21.50 12.91
N THR A 5 -5.12 20.85 14.06
CA THR A 5 -4.68 19.48 14.27
C THR A 5 -5.86 18.54 14.51
N ILE A 6 -5.63 17.22 14.42
CA ILE A 6 -6.67 16.22 14.71
C ILE A 6 -7.20 16.33 16.16
N ALA A 7 -6.38 16.83 17.10
CA ALA A 7 -6.78 17.05 18.48
C ALA A 7 -7.78 18.22 18.59
N ASP A 8 -7.61 19.26 17.77
CA ASP A 8 -8.53 20.40 17.73
C ASP A 8 -9.89 19.99 17.18
N VAL A 9 -9.92 19.18 16.12
CA VAL A 9 -11.15 18.60 15.58
C VAL A 9 -11.86 17.71 16.61
N ALA A 10 -11.11 16.86 17.31
CA ALA A 10 -11.65 15.99 18.35
C ALA A 10 -12.28 16.79 19.50
N LYS A 11 -11.61 17.85 19.94
CA LYS A 11 -12.09 18.76 20.98
C LYS A 11 -13.35 19.51 20.54
N HIS A 12 -13.41 19.98 19.30
CA HIS A 12 -14.58 20.68 18.73
C HIS A 12 -15.82 19.78 18.67
N CYS A 13 -15.62 18.51 18.33
CA CYS A 13 -16.72 17.53 18.21
C CYS A 13 -17.11 16.85 19.54
N GLY A 14 -16.31 17.04 20.60
CA GLY A 14 -16.47 16.33 21.87
C GLY A 14 -16.26 14.81 21.75
N VAL A 15 -15.37 14.36 20.86
CA VAL A 15 -15.07 12.93 20.66
C VAL A 15 -13.59 12.64 20.84
N SER A 16 -13.21 11.37 20.91
CA SER A 16 -11.81 10.99 20.96
C SER A 16 -11.09 11.21 19.62
N THR A 17 -9.78 11.44 19.65
CA THR A 17 -8.94 11.50 18.43
C THR A 17 -9.01 10.21 17.61
N ALA A 18 -9.20 9.06 18.26
CA ALA A 18 -9.39 7.77 17.59
C ALA A 18 -10.70 7.74 16.78
N THR A 19 -11.79 8.30 17.34
CA THR A 19 -13.08 8.42 16.64
C THR A 19 -12.95 9.32 15.41
N VAL A 20 -12.26 10.46 15.52
CA VAL A 20 -12.00 11.34 14.36
C VAL A 20 -11.19 10.60 13.29
N SER A 21 -10.14 9.88 13.69
CA SER A 21 -9.33 9.08 12.75
C SER A 21 -10.16 8.01 12.02
N MET A 22 -11.06 7.33 12.73
CA MET A 22 -11.98 6.35 12.15
C MET A 22 -12.96 6.96 11.16
N VAL A 23 -13.50 8.15 11.46
CA VAL A 23 -14.36 8.90 10.52
C VAL A 23 -13.58 9.25 9.25
N LEU A 24 -12.37 9.79 9.40
CA LEU A 24 -11.54 10.24 8.27
C LEU A 24 -11.02 9.09 7.40
N THR A 25 -10.79 7.92 7.98
CA THR A 25 -10.34 6.70 7.26
C THR A 25 -11.49 5.79 6.86
N ASN A 26 -12.74 6.19 7.12
CA ASN A 26 -13.94 5.41 6.85
C ASN A 26 -13.93 3.99 7.48
N LYS A 27 -13.21 3.79 8.59
CA LYS A 27 -13.05 2.50 9.27
C LYS A 27 -13.87 2.43 10.56
N GLY A 28 -14.53 1.29 10.79
CA GLY A 28 -15.27 0.97 12.02
C GLY A 28 -16.74 1.39 12.04
N ARG A 29 -17.47 0.97 13.07
CA ARG A 29 -18.90 1.28 13.27
C ARG A 29 -19.07 2.60 14.01
N ILE A 30 -19.37 3.67 13.28
CA ILE A 30 -19.67 5.00 13.83
C ILE A 30 -21.08 5.39 13.38
N SER A 31 -21.87 5.99 14.27
CA SER A 31 -23.19 6.51 13.91
C SER A 31 -23.09 7.62 12.86
N SER A 32 -24.05 7.69 11.94
CA SER A 32 -24.13 8.74 10.91
C SER A 32 -24.05 10.14 11.53
N ALA A 33 -24.80 10.37 12.61
CA ALA A 33 -24.77 11.63 13.35
C ALA A 33 -23.37 12.03 13.85
N THR A 34 -22.58 11.07 14.35
CA THR A 34 -21.20 11.37 14.81
C THR A 34 -20.28 11.66 13.63
N ARG A 35 -20.47 10.93 12.52
CA ARG A 35 -19.68 11.13 11.29
C ARG A 35 -19.91 12.52 10.70
N GLU A 36 -21.16 12.96 10.58
CA GLU A 36 -21.49 14.28 10.04
C GLU A 36 -20.88 15.41 10.87
N ARG A 37 -21.04 15.37 12.21
CA ARG A 37 -20.42 16.36 13.10
C ARG A 37 -18.91 16.48 12.90
N VAL A 38 -18.21 15.36 12.74
CA VAL A 38 -16.76 15.35 12.53
C VAL A 38 -16.40 15.95 11.17
N LEU A 39 -17.13 15.58 10.10
CA LEU A 39 -16.89 16.12 8.76
C LEU A 39 -17.16 17.63 8.68
N GLU A 40 -18.16 18.12 9.41
CA GLU A 40 -18.47 19.54 9.51
C GLU A 40 -17.37 20.30 10.25
N ALA A 41 -16.93 19.80 11.41
CA ALA A 41 -15.82 20.38 12.16
C ALA A 41 -14.51 20.43 11.37
N VAL A 42 -14.23 19.41 10.55
CA VAL A 42 -13.05 19.36 9.66
C VAL A 42 -13.10 20.50 8.64
N LYS A 43 -14.28 20.77 8.06
CA LYS A 43 -14.50 21.88 7.12
C LYS A 43 -14.37 23.24 7.82
N GLU A 44 -15.01 23.41 8.96
CA GLU A 44 -14.98 24.67 9.74
C GLU A 44 -13.56 25.05 10.17
N LEU A 45 -12.79 24.07 10.64
CA LEU A 45 -11.42 24.29 11.13
C LEU A 45 -10.38 24.31 9.99
N GLY A 46 -10.78 24.05 8.74
CA GLY A 46 -9.87 23.93 7.61
C GLY A 46 -8.82 22.83 7.79
N TYR A 47 -9.15 21.77 8.54
CA TYR A 47 -8.24 20.67 8.79
C TYR A 47 -8.10 19.82 7.53
N VAL A 48 -6.85 19.68 7.05
CA VAL A 48 -6.53 18.76 5.95
C VAL A 48 -5.87 17.53 6.53
N TYR A 49 -6.54 16.38 6.38
CA TYR A 49 -5.98 15.10 6.82
C TYR A 49 -4.69 14.78 6.07
N ASN A 50 -3.57 14.85 6.77
CA ASN A 50 -2.28 14.50 6.19
C ASN A 50 -2.08 12.99 6.23
N GLN A 51 -2.36 12.32 5.10
CA GLN A 51 -2.14 10.88 4.94
C GLN A 51 -0.68 10.49 5.20
N ALA A 52 0.31 11.29 4.79
CA ALA A 52 1.72 10.99 5.05
C ALA A 52 2.06 10.98 6.55
N ALA A 53 1.48 11.90 7.34
CA ALA A 53 1.64 11.91 8.80
C ALA A 53 0.87 10.77 9.50
N ALA A 54 -0.27 10.36 8.93
CA ALA A 54 -1.01 9.18 9.39
C ALA A 54 -0.23 7.89 9.12
N ASN A 55 0.37 7.77 7.93
CA ASN A 55 1.26 6.68 7.54
C ASN A 55 2.53 6.65 8.40
N LEU A 56 3.06 7.82 8.79
CA LEU A 56 4.17 7.91 9.76
C LEU A 56 3.80 7.31 11.12
N ARG A 57 2.59 7.59 11.62
CA ARG A 57 2.04 6.97 12.86
C ARG A 57 1.73 5.48 12.68
N HIS A 58 1.36 5.08 11.47
CA HIS A 58 1.13 3.69 11.07
C HIS A 58 2.38 2.99 10.50
N LYS A 59 3.61 3.51 10.67
CA LYS A 59 4.87 2.91 10.19
C LYS A 59 4.90 2.39 8.73
N ARG A 60 3.89 2.67 7.90
CA ARG A 60 3.69 2.08 6.56
C ARG A 60 2.98 3.06 5.66
N SER A 61 3.51 3.26 4.47
CA SER A 61 2.87 4.02 3.39
C SER A 61 1.89 3.14 2.64
N ASN A 62 0.97 3.77 1.90
CA ASN A 62 0.04 3.10 0.99
C ASN A 62 0.71 2.72 -0.36
N LEU A 63 2.05 2.73 -0.42
CA LEU A 63 2.79 2.35 -1.61
C LEU A 63 2.98 0.84 -1.66
N VAL A 64 2.68 0.24 -2.80
CA VAL A 64 2.98 -1.15 -3.11
C VAL A 64 3.92 -1.17 -4.31
N GLY A 65 5.11 -1.72 -4.13
CA GLY A 65 6.07 -1.87 -5.22
C GLY A 65 5.73 -3.08 -6.10
N LEU A 66 5.98 -2.98 -7.40
CA LEU A 66 5.97 -4.11 -8.33
C LEU A 66 7.27 -4.14 -9.13
N VAL A 67 8.00 -5.24 -9.02
CA VAL A 67 9.17 -5.53 -9.86
C VAL A 67 8.76 -6.49 -10.96
N THR A 68 8.96 -6.08 -12.21
CA THR A 68 8.73 -6.94 -13.39
C THR A 68 10.03 -7.13 -14.17
N PRO A 69 10.20 -8.26 -14.86
CA PRO A 69 11.40 -8.48 -15.68
C PRO A 69 11.32 -7.74 -17.01
N ASP A 70 10.11 -7.54 -17.53
CA ASP A 70 9.85 -6.86 -18.80
C ASP A 70 8.42 -6.32 -18.83
N ILE A 71 8.25 -4.99 -18.89
CA ILE A 71 6.93 -4.34 -18.97
C ILE A 71 6.31 -4.40 -20.37
N THR A 72 7.10 -4.70 -21.40
CA THR A 72 6.66 -4.74 -22.81
C THR A 72 5.96 -6.03 -23.17
N ASN A 73 6.17 -7.08 -22.36
CA ASN A 73 5.49 -8.35 -22.54
C ASN A 73 4.00 -8.21 -22.16
N PRO A 74 3.06 -8.51 -23.09
CA PRO A 74 1.63 -8.37 -22.87
C PRO A 74 1.10 -9.04 -21.60
N PHE A 75 1.72 -10.16 -21.18
CA PHE A 75 1.38 -10.85 -19.94
C PHE A 75 1.56 -9.96 -18.70
N PHE A 76 2.69 -9.26 -18.62
CA PHE A 76 2.94 -8.36 -17.48
C PHE A 76 2.12 -7.10 -17.59
N SER A 77 1.83 -6.60 -18.80
CA SER A 77 0.97 -5.44 -19.00
C SER A 77 -0.46 -5.70 -18.47
N GLU A 78 -1.05 -6.86 -18.76
CA GLU A 78 -2.38 -7.24 -18.27
C GLU A 78 -2.40 -7.42 -16.75
N MET A 79 -1.37 -8.06 -16.19
CA MET A 79 -1.20 -8.19 -14.74
C MET A 79 -1.02 -6.84 -14.04
N ILE A 80 -0.22 -5.92 -14.61
CA ILE A 80 -0.04 -4.56 -14.07
C ILE A 80 -1.36 -3.81 -14.05
N ALA A 81 -2.15 -3.91 -15.12
CA ALA A 81 -3.47 -3.27 -15.19
C ALA A 81 -4.42 -3.81 -14.10
N GLY A 82 -4.50 -5.13 -13.96
CA GLY A 82 -5.34 -5.77 -12.92
C GLY A 82 -4.89 -5.42 -11.51
N LEU A 83 -3.57 -5.40 -11.26
CA LEU A 83 -3.03 -5.02 -9.96
C LEU A 83 -3.25 -3.54 -9.65
N SER A 84 -3.11 -2.65 -10.63
CA SER A 84 -3.34 -1.21 -10.46
C SER A 84 -4.78 -0.96 -10.01
N HIS A 85 -5.75 -1.54 -10.70
CA HIS A 85 -7.16 -1.42 -10.33
C HIS A 85 -7.45 -1.96 -8.93
N TYR A 86 -6.90 -3.14 -8.59
CA TYR A 86 -7.09 -3.70 -7.25
C TYR A 86 -6.49 -2.81 -6.16
N LEU A 87 -5.32 -2.21 -6.38
CA LEU A 87 -4.68 -1.34 -5.41
C LEU A 87 -5.41 0.00 -5.27
N GLU A 88 -5.93 0.55 -6.36
CA GLU A 88 -6.78 1.75 -6.36
C GLU A 88 -8.02 1.55 -5.47
N GLU A 89 -8.69 0.39 -5.56
CA GLU A 89 -9.81 0.04 -4.68
C GLU A 89 -9.43 -0.04 -3.18
N GLN A 90 -8.14 -0.20 -2.88
CA GLN A 90 -7.60 -0.27 -1.52
C GLN A 90 -6.88 1.03 -1.08
N ASP A 91 -7.13 2.16 -1.77
CA ASP A 91 -6.47 3.46 -1.53
C ASP A 91 -4.92 3.36 -1.56
N SER A 92 -4.39 2.42 -2.35
CA SER A 92 -2.97 2.11 -2.45
C SER A 92 -2.42 2.48 -3.82
N LEU A 93 -1.16 2.90 -3.85
CA LEU A 93 -0.46 3.34 -5.06
C LEU A 93 0.53 2.28 -5.52
N LEU A 94 0.49 1.98 -6.82
CA LEU A 94 1.44 1.06 -7.45
C LEU A 94 2.72 1.81 -7.85
N PHE A 95 3.87 1.37 -7.33
CA PHE A 95 5.18 1.84 -7.77
C PHE A 95 5.84 0.75 -8.61
N LEU A 96 6.04 0.99 -9.90
CA LEU A 96 6.51 -0.01 -10.86
C LEU A 96 8.01 0.16 -11.16
N ALA A 97 8.76 -0.95 -11.22
CA ALA A 97 10.10 -0.99 -11.78
C ALA A 97 10.26 -2.13 -12.79
N ASN A 98 10.93 -1.81 -13.90
CA ASN A 98 11.42 -2.77 -14.88
C ASN A 98 12.86 -3.16 -14.52
N ALA A 99 13.09 -4.43 -14.21
CA ALA A 99 14.37 -4.92 -13.71
C ALA A 99 15.24 -5.60 -14.78
N GLU A 100 14.69 -6.00 -15.94
CA GLU A 100 15.44 -6.65 -17.04
C GLU A 100 16.39 -7.76 -16.55
N GLU A 101 15.94 -8.58 -15.59
CA GLU A 101 16.72 -9.64 -14.92
C GLU A 101 17.96 -9.21 -14.10
N SER A 102 18.28 -7.92 -14.00
CA SER A 102 19.39 -7.43 -13.16
C SER A 102 19.04 -7.45 -11.68
N VAL A 103 19.83 -8.18 -10.91
CA VAL A 103 19.67 -8.26 -9.44
C VAL A 103 20.04 -6.94 -8.78
N GLU A 104 21.01 -6.20 -9.33
CA GLU A 104 21.41 -4.89 -8.84
C GLU A 104 20.26 -3.89 -8.96
N ARG A 105 19.50 -3.93 -10.06
CA ARG A 105 18.31 -3.10 -10.25
C ARG A 105 17.18 -3.50 -9.28
N GLN A 106 17.00 -4.81 -9.04
CA GLN A 106 16.02 -5.32 -8.08
C GLN A 106 16.33 -4.87 -6.66
N SER A 107 17.57 -5.04 -6.20
CA SER A 107 18.01 -4.59 -4.87
C SER A 107 17.83 -3.09 -4.69
N LYS A 108 18.29 -2.27 -5.64
CA LYS A 108 18.11 -0.81 -5.56
C LYS A 108 16.65 -0.39 -5.45
N PHE A 109 15.76 -1.09 -6.17
CA PHE A 109 14.34 -0.80 -6.10
C PHE A 109 13.75 -1.17 -4.74
N ILE A 110 14.13 -2.31 -4.18
CA ILE A 110 13.68 -2.73 -2.84
C ILE A 110 14.21 -1.79 -1.76
N ASP A 111 15.49 -1.40 -1.83
CA ASP A 111 16.09 -0.44 -0.92
C ASP A 111 15.35 0.91 -0.97
N SER A 112 14.89 1.30 -2.17
CA SER A 112 14.07 2.51 -2.37
C SER A 112 12.67 2.36 -1.77
N LEU A 113 12.04 1.19 -1.87
CA LEU A 113 10.74 0.90 -1.26
C LEU A 113 10.83 0.88 0.27
N LEU A 114 11.87 0.27 0.81
CA LEU A 114 12.18 0.23 2.24
C LEU A 114 12.38 1.64 2.79
N SER A 115 13.16 2.47 2.10
CA SER A 115 13.38 3.87 2.47
C SER A 115 12.09 4.69 2.50
N GLN A 116 11.09 4.31 1.69
CA GLN A 116 9.77 4.93 1.65
C GLN A 116 8.72 4.25 2.56
N ASN A 117 9.14 3.31 3.41
CA ASN A 117 8.28 2.49 4.25
C ASN A 117 7.09 1.88 3.47
N ALA A 118 7.34 1.37 2.26
CA ALA A 118 6.32 0.78 1.41
C ALA A 118 5.47 -0.25 2.18
N GLY A 119 4.16 -0.22 1.95
CA GLY A 119 3.21 -1.15 2.53
C GLY A 119 3.41 -2.58 2.03
N GLY A 120 3.96 -2.77 0.82
CA GLY A 120 4.28 -4.10 0.28
C GLY A 120 5.13 -4.07 -0.99
N VAL A 121 5.56 -5.26 -1.44
CA VAL A 121 6.29 -5.44 -2.69
C VAL A 121 5.91 -6.74 -3.38
N VAL A 122 5.49 -6.64 -4.64
CA VAL A 122 5.22 -7.74 -5.56
C VAL A 122 6.44 -7.94 -6.45
N MET A 123 6.89 -9.19 -6.64
CA MET A 123 8.06 -9.48 -7.48
C MET A 123 7.77 -10.57 -8.49
N CYS A 124 7.89 -10.24 -9.77
CA CYS A 124 7.84 -11.21 -10.85
C CYS A 124 9.28 -11.56 -11.23
N LEU A 125 9.80 -12.66 -10.67
CA LEU A 125 11.17 -13.11 -10.91
C LEU A 125 11.19 -14.45 -11.65
N ARG A 126 12.20 -14.63 -12.50
CA ARG A 126 12.47 -15.94 -13.14
C ARG A 126 13.06 -16.89 -12.08
N TRP A 127 12.41 -18.06 -11.92
CA TRP A 127 12.50 -19.07 -10.83
C TRP A 127 13.88 -19.33 -10.16
N LYS A 128 15.01 -19.15 -10.84
CA LYS A 128 16.31 -19.69 -10.40
C LYS A 128 16.98 -18.97 -9.20
N ARG A 129 16.52 -17.80 -8.73
CA ARG A 129 17.23 -17.01 -7.69
C ARG A 129 16.38 -16.43 -6.56
N ILE A 130 15.10 -16.81 -6.48
CA ILE A 130 14.16 -16.28 -5.47
C ILE A 130 14.63 -16.56 -4.03
N TRP A 131 15.13 -17.76 -3.74
CA TRP A 131 15.42 -18.17 -2.36
C TRP A 131 16.64 -17.48 -1.72
N THR A 132 17.69 -17.22 -2.49
CA THR A 132 18.90 -16.55 -1.99
C THR A 132 18.68 -15.05 -1.80
N PHE A 133 17.96 -14.43 -2.73
CA PHE A 133 17.64 -13.00 -2.69
C PHE A 133 16.75 -12.64 -1.49
N TRP A 134 15.70 -13.42 -1.23
CA TRP A 134 14.77 -13.14 -0.14
C TRP A 134 15.31 -13.43 1.26
N ARG A 135 16.34 -14.27 1.39
CA ARG A 135 16.99 -14.53 2.69
C ARG A 135 17.57 -13.26 3.31
N GLN A 136 17.98 -12.30 2.48
CA GLN A 136 18.48 -11.00 2.91
C GLN A 136 17.36 -10.11 3.48
N TYR A 137 16.20 -10.04 2.83
CA TYR A 137 15.13 -9.11 3.17
C TYR A 137 14.10 -9.65 4.19
N LYS A 138 14.12 -10.96 4.48
CA LYS A 138 13.23 -11.58 5.48
C LYS A 138 13.46 -11.06 6.91
N ALA A 139 14.67 -10.54 7.18
CA ALA A 139 15.04 -9.94 8.47
C ALA A 139 14.42 -8.55 8.69
N GLU A 140 13.95 -7.89 7.63
CA GLU A 140 13.52 -6.48 7.64
C GLU A 140 11.99 -6.31 7.79
N GLY A 141 11.27 -7.38 8.12
CA GLY A 141 9.85 -7.30 8.52
C GLY A 141 8.83 -7.58 7.41
N PHE A 142 9.26 -8.01 6.22
CA PHE A 142 8.35 -8.49 5.18
C PHE A 142 7.80 -9.89 5.53
N ARG A 143 6.46 -10.02 5.58
CA ARG A 143 5.77 -11.30 5.75
C ARG A 143 5.55 -11.98 4.39
N SER A 144 5.75 -13.30 4.38
CA SER A 144 5.61 -14.14 3.19
C SER A 144 4.21 -14.71 3.02
N TYR A 145 3.57 -14.43 1.89
CA TYR A 145 2.33 -15.08 1.47
C TYR A 145 2.47 -15.63 0.04
N TRP A 146 2.20 -16.92 -0.14
CA TRP A 146 2.12 -17.58 -1.44
C TRP A 146 0.70 -17.41 -1.98
N LEU A 147 0.48 -16.47 -2.90
CA LEU A 147 -0.84 -16.22 -3.46
C LEU A 147 -1.12 -17.10 -4.69
N PHE A 148 -1.54 -18.33 -4.43
CA PHE A 148 -2.30 -19.10 -5.42
C PHE A 148 -3.70 -18.47 -5.63
N GLY A 149 -4.25 -17.76 -4.63
CA GLY A 149 -5.62 -17.21 -4.66
C GLY A 149 -5.80 -15.81 -5.27
N LEU A 150 -4.75 -14.99 -5.47
CA LEU A 150 -4.94 -13.69 -6.15
C LEU A 150 -5.09 -13.87 -7.66
N LEU A 151 -4.39 -14.86 -8.23
CA LEU A 151 -4.45 -15.17 -9.65
C LEU A 151 -5.85 -15.62 -10.09
N GLU A 152 -6.61 -16.30 -9.22
CA GLU A 152 -8.03 -16.60 -9.45
C GLU A 152 -8.91 -15.34 -9.47
N ARG A 153 -8.62 -14.35 -8.61
CA ARG A 153 -9.40 -13.09 -8.56
C ARG A 153 -9.11 -12.15 -9.72
N ILE A 154 -7.91 -12.22 -10.30
CA ILE A 154 -7.50 -11.39 -11.46
C ILE A 154 -7.68 -12.16 -12.78
N ASN A 155 -8.36 -13.33 -12.77
CA ASN A 155 -8.69 -14.13 -13.96
C ASN A 155 -7.47 -14.55 -14.82
N LEU A 156 -6.28 -14.61 -14.23
CA LEU A 156 -5.01 -14.97 -14.88
C LEU A 156 -4.61 -16.39 -14.47
N ILE A 157 -5.36 -17.40 -14.96
CA ILE A 157 -5.15 -18.83 -14.61
C ILE A 157 -4.15 -19.53 -15.55
N SER A 158 -3.63 -18.87 -16.59
CA SER A 158 -2.73 -19.52 -17.55
C SER A 158 -1.26 -19.09 -17.42
N LEU A 159 -0.46 -19.99 -16.82
CA LEU A 159 0.96 -20.24 -17.13
C LEU A 159 2.01 -19.15 -16.78
N ALA A 160 2.42 -19.10 -15.51
CA ALA A 160 3.80 -18.99 -15.00
C ALA A 160 3.76 -18.90 -13.46
N PRO A 161 4.77 -19.34 -12.69
CA PRO A 161 4.77 -19.16 -11.25
C PRO A 161 5.05 -17.68 -10.91
N ILE A 162 4.05 -16.81 -11.05
CA ILE A 162 4.07 -15.47 -10.48
C ILE A 162 4.04 -15.64 -8.97
N THR A 163 5.14 -15.32 -8.30
CA THR A 163 5.16 -15.26 -6.84
C THR A 163 4.70 -13.87 -6.45
N LEU A 164 3.41 -13.73 -6.15
CA LEU A 164 2.85 -12.43 -5.76
C LEU A 164 2.91 -12.29 -4.24
N TRP A 165 3.60 -11.26 -3.77
CA TRP A 165 3.85 -10.99 -2.36
C TRP A 165 3.13 -9.71 -1.97
N VAL A 166 2.17 -9.81 -1.04
CA VAL A 166 1.45 -8.64 -0.50
C VAL A 166 1.74 -8.62 0.99
N CYS A 167 2.28 -7.51 1.48
CA CYS A 167 2.50 -7.32 2.91
C CYS A 167 1.30 -6.54 3.48
N SER A 168 0.69 -7.08 4.55
CA SER A 168 -0.35 -6.43 5.37
C SER A 168 0.27 -5.85 6.63
#